data_AF-A0A1Y3RPF8-F1
#
_entry.id   AF-A0A1Y3RPF8-F1
#
_cell.length_a   1.000
_cell.length_b   1.000
_cell.length_c   1.000
_cell.angle_alpha   90.00
_cell.angle_beta   90.00
_cell.angle_gamma   90.00
#
_symmetry.space_group_name_H-M   'P 1'
#
loop_
_entity.id
_entity.type
_entity.pdbx_description
1 polymer ?
#
loop_
_entity_poly.entity_id
_entity_poly.type
_entity_poly.pdbx_seq_one_letter_code
_entity_poly.pdbx_strand_id
1 'polypeptide(L)'
;MAWFGQGKDTIEWEEFRDDVLFYKWPAKEIKRGSRLIVRPGQKAIFYSDGIVGAVFENQGNFDIYTDIVPFFSTLKGWLSLRGDSGLRAEVYFVNAKELTLPWGTRQRIMIPTPEVPSGIPVGCNGNLVIEFRDYQTFINKVAGVKATYSLEDVADRIMGELNPVVAEAILGGQQQMGLNALVGLQQNSRKLGKAIQEELDKELSDFGLGVADVNILAFNYPPEVQKMAEKVAAQSFVTDMGKYTSVSMADSMSTPGSAGSAAASGMGMAMGMQMAAQMMGQMGQMTQPQAAQPQQAACVCASCGYASPTQVKFCPQCGKPMGQPQPAGDRFCPNCRKMVAGKFCPDCGTPTV
;
A
#
# COMPACT_ATOMS: atom_id res chain seq x y z
N MET A 1 6.45 -34.55 -59.11
CA MET A 1 7.26 -35.20 -58.06
C MET A 1 7.72 -34.14 -57.07
N ALA A 2 7.00 -33.99 -55.96
CA ALA A 2 7.50 -33.31 -54.76
C ALA A 2 7.23 -34.26 -53.59
N TRP A 3 8.31 -34.67 -52.92
CA TRP A 3 8.39 -35.77 -51.97
C TRP A 3 7.93 -35.27 -50.60
N PHE A 4 6.65 -35.49 -50.26
CA PHE A 4 6.06 -35.02 -49.01
C PHE A 4 6.53 -35.85 -47.80
N GLY A 5 7.49 -35.30 -47.05
CA GLY A 5 7.42 -35.17 -45.58
C GLY A 5 7.20 -36.43 -44.72
N GLN A 6 8.02 -37.46 -44.82
CA GLN A 6 8.23 -38.44 -43.72
C GLN A 6 9.26 -37.90 -42.69
N GLY A 7 9.07 -36.68 -42.20
CA GLY A 7 10.01 -36.03 -41.29
C GLY A 7 9.75 -36.42 -39.83
N LYS A 8 10.77 -36.93 -39.15
CA LYS A 8 10.85 -37.04 -37.68
C LYS A 8 10.57 -35.66 -37.06
N ASP A 9 9.83 -35.62 -35.95
CA ASP A 9 9.53 -34.34 -35.30
C ASP A 9 10.61 -34.03 -34.24
N THR A 10 10.99 -32.76 -34.16
CA THR A 10 11.76 -32.24 -33.02
C THR A 10 10.76 -31.60 -32.05
N ILE A 11 10.61 -32.20 -30.88
CA ILE A 11 9.73 -31.71 -29.84
C ILE A 11 10.56 -30.85 -28.91
N GLU A 12 10.36 -29.54 -28.99
CA GLU A 12 11.05 -28.57 -28.15
C GLU A 12 10.15 -27.40 -27.81
N TRP A 13 10.47 -26.72 -26.72
CA TRP A 13 9.86 -25.44 -26.38
C TRP A 13 10.90 -24.34 -26.39
N GLU A 14 10.80 -23.45 -27.38
CA GLU A 14 11.52 -22.19 -27.40
C GLU A 14 10.71 -21.15 -26.61
N GLU A 15 11.17 -20.89 -25.39
CA GLU A 15 10.56 -19.92 -24.48
C GLU A 15 10.75 -18.50 -25.06
N PHE A 16 9.68 -17.94 -25.63
CA PHE A 16 9.65 -16.60 -26.23
C PHE A 16 9.19 -15.51 -25.25
N ARG A 17 8.63 -15.94 -24.12
CA ARG A 17 8.08 -15.11 -23.04
C ARG A 17 8.48 -15.74 -21.71
N ASP A 18 8.92 -14.90 -20.78
CA ASP A 18 9.39 -15.27 -19.45
C ASP A 18 8.26 -15.51 -18.45
N ASP A 19 7.02 -15.13 -18.77
CA ASP A 19 5.86 -15.29 -17.92
C ASP A 19 5.04 -16.56 -18.22
N VAL A 20 5.52 -17.43 -19.11
CA VAL A 20 4.81 -18.66 -19.47
C VAL A 20 5.14 -19.76 -18.47
N LEU A 21 4.11 -20.24 -17.77
CA LEU A 21 4.20 -21.35 -16.83
C LEU A 21 4.21 -22.69 -17.55
N PHE A 22 3.41 -22.78 -18.62
CA PHE A 22 3.11 -24.04 -19.26
C PHE A 22 2.81 -23.85 -20.76
N TYR A 23 3.28 -24.81 -21.57
CA TYR A 23 3.09 -24.86 -23.02
C TYR A 23 2.77 -26.29 -23.51
N LYS A 24 1.69 -26.43 -24.27
CA LYS A 24 1.29 -27.65 -24.97
C LYS A 24 1.90 -27.68 -26.36
N TRP A 25 2.65 -28.73 -26.65
CA TRP A 25 3.13 -28.99 -28.01
C TRP A 25 1.93 -29.26 -28.95
N PRO A 26 1.87 -28.64 -30.14
CA PRO A 26 0.69 -28.68 -31.01
C PRO A 26 0.40 -30.05 -31.62
N ALA A 27 1.40 -30.91 -31.78
CA ALA A 27 1.21 -32.22 -32.39
C ALA A 27 0.53 -33.20 -31.41
N LYS A 28 -0.52 -33.90 -31.89
CA LYS A 28 -1.26 -34.91 -31.12
C LYS A 28 -0.73 -36.33 -31.31
N GLU A 29 0.16 -36.52 -32.29
CA GLU A 29 0.78 -37.79 -32.60
C GLU A 29 2.27 -37.57 -32.77
N ILE A 30 3.04 -38.42 -32.10
CA ILE A 30 4.49 -38.36 -32.05
C ILE A 30 5.02 -39.46 -32.97
N LYS A 31 5.69 -39.05 -34.05
CA LYS A 31 6.26 -39.99 -35.03
C LYS A 31 7.42 -40.76 -34.43
N ARG A 32 7.63 -41.99 -34.91
CA ARG A 32 8.76 -42.83 -34.51
C ARG A 32 10.10 -42.19 -34.89
N GLY A 33 11.07 -42.18 -33.97
CA GLY A 33 12.38 -41.55 -34.15
C GLY A 33 12.39 -40.03 -33.99
N SER A 34 11.31 -39.44 -33.47
CA SER A 34 11.27 -38.05 -33.02
C SER A 34 12.16 -37.86 -31.78
N ARG A 35 12.69 -36.64 -31.63
CA ARG A 35 13.59 -36.29 -30.52
C ARG A 35 12.91 -35.27 -29.61
N LEU A 36 13.12 -35.42 -28.31
CA LEU A 36 12.71 -34.47 -27.30
C LEU A 36 13.92 -33.66 -26.86
N ILE A 37 13.83 -32.33 -26.92
CA ILE A 37 14.84 -31.42 -26.41
C ILE A 37 14.27 -30.71 -25.19
N VAL A 38 14.86 -30.96 -24.03
CA VAL A 38 14.52 -30.29 -22.77
C VAL A 38 15.65 -29.32 -22.44
N ARG A 39 15.32 -28.03 -22.35
CA ARG A 39 16.31 -26.98 -22.04
C ARG A 39 16.42 -26.79 -20.52
N PRO A 40 17.51 -26.14 -20.02
CA PRO A 40 17.65 -25.83 -18.60
C PRO A 40 16.45 -25.05 -18.06
N GLY A 41 15.93 -25.46 -16.91
CA GLY A 41 14.76 -24.84 -16.28
C GLY A 41 13.43 -25.20 -16.95
N GLN A 42 13.40 -26.16 -17.88
CA GLN A 42 12.17 -26.75 -18.41
C GLN A 42 12.03 -28.20 -17.97
N LYS A 43 10.80 -28.66 -17.83
CA LYS A 43 10.48 -30.09 -17.76
C LYS A 43 9.48 -30.44 -18.85
N ALA A 44 9.54 -31.67 -19.35
CA ALA A 44 8.62 -32.16 -20.37
C ALA A 44 7.81 -33.34 -19.83
N ILE A 45 6.50 -33.30 -20.03
CA ILE A 45 5.54 -34.23 -19.45
C ILE A 45 4.73 -34.85 -20.59
N PHE A 46 4.75 -36.17 -20.66
CA PHE A 46 3.99 -36.93 -21.64
C PHE A 46 2.68 -37.36 -21.01
N TYR A 47 1.60 -37.02 -21.69
CA TYR A 47 0.24 -37.27 -21.22
C TYR A 47 -0.54 -38.03 -22.29
N SER A 48 -1.27 -39.06 -21.91
CA SER A 48 -2.07 -39.86 -22.83
C SER A 48 -3.29 -40.40 -22.12
N ASP A 49 -4.46 -40.24 -22.73
CA ASP A 49 -5.75 -40.80 -22.27
C ASP A 49 -6.07 -40.58 -20.77
N GLY A 50 -5.76 -39.40 -20.24
CA GLY A 50 -6.05 -39.06 -18.83
C GLY A 50 -4.92 -39.39 -17.85
N ILE A 51 -3.80 -39.96 -18.33
CA ILE A 51 -2.73 -40.49 -17.50
C ILE A 51 -1.40 -39.81 -17.87
N VAL A 52 -0.68 -39.36 -16.84
CA VAL A 52 0.72 -38.93 -16.98
C VAL A 52 1.59 -40.17 -17.19
N GLY A 53 2.19 -40.28 -18.37
CA GLY A 53 2.98 -41.45 -18.75
C GLY A 53 4.47 -41.34 -18.44
N ALA A 54 5.07 -40.16 -18.61
CA ALA A 54 6.48 -39.92 -18.30
C ALA A 54 6.76 -38.44 -18.01
N VAL A 55 7.72 -38.18 -17.13
CA VAL A 55 8.22 -36.83 -16.80
C VAL A 55 9.72 -36.79 -17.03
N PHE A 56 10.16 -35.88 -17.89
CA PHE A 56 11.57 -35.59 -18.16
C PHE A 56 11.98 -34.36 -17.36
N GLU A 57 12.65 -34.60 -16.24
CA GLU A 57 13.11 -33.54 -15.34
C GLU A 57 14.48 -32.97 -15.71
N ASN A 58 15.30 -33.78 -16.38
CA ASN A 58 16.67 -33.41 -16.72
C ASN A 58 16.72 -32.73 -18.09
N GLN A 59 17.54 -31.69 -18.19
CA GLN A 59 17.89 -31.10 -19.48
C GLN A 59 18.62 -32.13 -20.36
N GLY A 60 18.39 -32.07 -21.67
CA GLY A 60 19.04 -32.99 -22.59
C GLY A 60 18.28 -33.21 -23.90
N ASN A 61 18.84 -34.10 -24.71
CA ASN A 61 18.23 -34.58 -25.94
C ASN A 61 17.91 -36.07 -25.76
N PHE A 62 16.63 -36.42 -25.82
CA PHE A 62 16.13 -37.76 -25.54
C PHE A 62 15.51 -38.37 -26.80
N ASP A 63 15.75 -39.66 -27.01
CA ASP A 63 15.05 -40.43 -28.04
C ASP A 63 13.73 -40.94 -27.45
N ILE A 64 12.62 -40.43 -27.98
CA ILE A 64 11.28 -40.69 -27.49
C ILE A 64 10.98 -42.19 -27.45
N TYR A 65 11.44 -42.98 -28.43
CA TYR A 65 11.08 -44.41 -28.47
C TYR A 65 11.94 -45.25 -27.51
N THR A 66 13.18 -44.86 -27.28
CA THR A 66 14.09 -45.63 -26.40
C THR A 66 13.91 -45.24 -24.94
N ASP A 67 13.70 -43.96 -24.67
CA ASP A 67 13.70 -43.40 -23.31
C ASP A 67 12.30 -43.35 -22.68
N ILE A 68 11.22 -43.36 -23.46
CA ILE A 68 9.83 -43.29 -22.95
C ILE A 68 9.18 -44.67 -22.79
N VAL A 69 9.43 -45.60 -23.73
CA VAL A 69 8.80 -46.93 -23.76
C VAL A 69 9.01 -47.75 -22.47
N PRO A 70 10.13 -47.63 -21.72
CA PRO A 70 10.27 -48.28 -20.41
C PRO A 70 9.28 -47.77 -19.35
N PHE A 71 8.92 -46.48 -19.37
CA PHE A 71 8.01 -45.87 -18.40
C PHE A 71 6.53 -46.14 -18.69
N PHE A 72 6.18 -46.25 -19.97
CA PHE A 72 4.86 -46.75 -20.37
C PHE A 72 4.74 -48.29 -20.30
N SER A 73 5.69 -48.98 -19.65
CA SER A 73 5.69 -50.44 -19.61
C SER A 73 4.51 -51.05 -18.83
N THR A 74 3.88 -50.31 -17.93
CA THR A 74 2.61 -50.72 -17.29
C THR A 74 1.42 -50.65 -18.26
N LEU A 75 1.53 -49.82 -19.30
CA LEU A 75 0.64 -49.73 -20.47
C LEU A 75 1.15 -50.58 -21.64
N LYS A 76 2.04 -51.57 -21.41
CA LYS A 76 2.63 -52.44 -22.45
C LYS A 76 1.61 -53.04 -23.41
N GLY A 77 0.41 -53.38 -22.93
CA GLY A 77 -0.67 -53.92 -23.77
C GLY A 77 -1.20 -52.92 -24.81
N TRP A 78 -1.23 -51.63 -24.48
CA TRP A 78 -1.69 -50.55 -25.38
C TRP A 78 -0.66 -50.24 -26.49
N LEU A 79 0.63 -50.18 -26.12
CA LEU A 79 1.73 -49.89 -27.04
C LEU A 79 1.99 -51.01 -28.05
N SER A 80 1.78 -52.27 -27.67
CA SER A 80 1.93 -53.42 -28.58
C SER A 80 0.78 -53.58 -29.59
N LEU A 81 -0.36 -52.92 -29.37
CA LEU A 81 -1.56 -53.02 -30.24
C LEU A 81 -1.58 -52.02 -31.40
N ARG A 82 -0.69 -51.02 -31.42
CA ARG A 82 -0.58 -50.01 -32.50
C ARG A 82 0.67 -50.26 -33.32
N GLY A 83 0.57 -51.16 -34.30
CA GLY A 83 1.65 -51.43 -35.26
C GLY A 83 2.03 -50.19 -36.07
N ASP A 84 3.35 -49.93 -36.20
CA ASP A 84 4.07 -48.99 -37.07
C ASP A 84 3.59 -47.52 -37.21
N SER A 85 2.50 -47.15 -36.56
CA SER A 85 1.96 -45.78 -36.47
C SER A 85 2.43 -45.10 -35.19
N GLY A 86 2.55 -43.77 -35.19
CA GLY A 86 3.11 -42.99 -34.09
C GLY A 86 2.39 -43.15 -32.74
N LEU A 87 3.03 -42.64 -31.68
CA LEU A 87 2.45 -42.61 -30.34
C LEU A 87 1.46 -41.44 -30.25
N ARG A 88 0.17 -41.72 -29.99
CA ARG A 88 -0.77 -40.67 -29.59
C ARG A 88 -0.53 -40.29 -28.14
N ALA A 89 0.20 -39.19 -27.96
CA ALA A 89 0.47 -38.58 -26.68
C ALA A 89 0.56 -37.07 -26.87
N GLU A 90 0.15 -36.35 -25.84
CA GLU A 90 0.31 -34.91 -25.72
C GLU A 90 1.62 -34.65 -24.96
N VAL A 91 2.38 -33.65 -25.41
CA VAL A 91 3.60 -33.22 -24.73
C VAL A 91 3.38 -31.85 -24.13
N TYR A 92 3.72 -31.75 -22.86
CA TYR A 92 3.50 -30.61 -22.00
C TYR A 92 4.84 -30.13 -21.47
N PHE A 93 5.24 -28.92 -21.83
CA PHE A 93 6.41 -28.27 -21.26
C PHE A 93 5.99 -27.39 -20.11
N VAL A 94 6.70 -27.48 -18.99
CA VAL A 94 6.50 -26.64 -17.81
C VAL A 94 7.78 -25.89 -17.48
N ASN A 95 7.63 -24.66 -17.03
CA ASN A 95 8.72 -23.84 -16.54
C ASN A 95 9.03 -24.24 -15.10
N ALA A 96 10.24 -24.73 -14.82
CA ALA A 96 10.66 -25.13 -13.48
C ALA A 96 11.41 -24.01 -12.73
N LYS A 97 11.47 -22.81 -13.31
CA LYS A 97 12.10 -21.64 -12.70
C LYS A 97 11.13 -20.93 -11.75
N GLU A 98 11.69 -20.17 -10.82
CA GLU A 98 10.95 -19.21 -10.03
C GLU A 98 10.50 -18.02 -10.90
N LEU A 99 9.27 -17.57 -10.70
CA LEU A 99 8.66 -16.47 -11.43
C LEU A 99 8.23 -15.38 -10.47
N THR A 100 8.52 -14.12 -10.83
CA THR A 100 8.15 -12.97 -10.00
C THR A 100 6.87 -12.32 -10.51
N LEU A 101 5.86 -12.25 -9.64
CA LEU A 101 4.58 -11.59 -9.88
C LEU A 101 4.48 -10.32 -9.00
N PRO A 102 4.45 -9.11 -9.58
CA PRO A 102 4.15 -7.92 -8.81
C PRO A 102 2.71 -7.99 -8.29
N TRP A 103 2.50 -7.54 -7.05
CA TRP A 103 1.20 -7.56 -6.40
C TRP A 103 0.87 -6.27 -5.67
N GLY A 104 -0.42 -6.02 -5.48
CA GLY A 104 -0.93 -4.91 -4.70
C GLY A 104 -2.33 -5.20 -4.19
N THR A 105 -2.65 -4.68 -3.00
CA THR A 105 -3.98 -4.81 -2.43
C THR A 105 -5.01 -4.07 -3.30
N ARG A 106 -6.01 -4.78 -3.81
CA ARG A 106 -7.12 -4.22 -4.63
C ARG A 106 -7.99 -3.27 -3.81
N GLN A 107 -8.35 -3.68 -2.60
CA GLN A 107 -9.03 -2.85 -1.61
C GLN A 107 -8.06 -2.47 -0.49
N ARG A 108 -8.16 -1.23 -0.01
CA ARG A 108 -7.39 -0.75 1.14
C ARG A 108 -7.86 -1.43 2.42
N ILE A 109 -6.90 -1.70 3.29
CA ILE A 109 -7.13 -2.34 4.59
C ILE A 109 -7.31 -1.22 5.62
N MET A 110 -8.42 -1.26 6.34
CA MET A 110 -8.73 -0.27 7.39
C MET A 110 -8.06 -0.69 8.69
N ILE A 111 -6.98 0.00 9.07
CA ILE A 111 -6.19 -0.35 10.27
C ILE A 111 -6.65 0.54 11.44
N PRO A 112 -7.34 -0.01 12.46
CA PRO A 112 -7.80 0.78 13.61
C PRO A 112 -6.61 1.32 14.40
N THR A 113 -6.66 2.61 14.72
CA THR A 113 -5.69 3.27 15.60
C THR A 113 -6.39 3.92 16.79
N PRO A 114 -5.71 4.15 17.92
CA PRO A 114 -6.28 4.88 19.05
C PRO A 114 -6.80 6.27 18.68
N GLU A 115 -6.16 6.98 17.75
CA GLU A 115 -6.60 8.30 17.29
C GLU A 115 -7.74 8.21 16.26
N VAL A 116 -7.80 7.12 15.48
CA VAL A 116 -8.81 6.88 14.45
C VAL A 116 -9.39 5.47 14.63
N PRO A 117 -10.38 5.31 15.52
CA PRO A 117 -10.98 4.00 15.79
C PRO A 117 -11.67 3.37 14.58
N SER A 118 -12.15 4.21 13.63
CA SER A 118 -12.73 3.75 12.36
C SER A 118 -11.69 3.15 11.40
N GLY A 119 -10.41 3.29 11.71
CA GLY A 119 -9.30 2.80 10.91
C GLY A 119 -8.76 3.79 9.90
N ILE A 120 -7.44 3.75 9.72
CA ILE A 120 -6.73 4.47 8.67
C ILE A 120 -6.66 3.53 7.46
N PRO A 121 -7.11 3.96 6.26
CA PRO A 121 -7.00 3.16 5.05
C PRO A 121 -5.53 3.04 4.61
N VAL A 122 -5.02 1.81 4.53
CA VAL A 122 -3.66 1.50 4.09
C VAL A 122 -3.69 0.56 2.89
N GLY A 123 -2.96 0.91 1.84
CA GLY A 123 -2.64 0.00 0.75
C GLY A 123 -1.27 -0.63 0.95
N CYS A 124 -1.08 -1.82 0.38
CA CYS A 124 0.17 -2.56 0.43
C CYS A 124 0.49 -3.12 -0.96
N ASN A 125 1.76 -3.06 -1.35
CA ASN A 125 2.22 -3.63 -2.62
C ASN A 125 3.62 -4.24 -2.49
N GLY A 126 3.93 -5.16 -3.39
CA GLY A 126 5.10 -6.00 -3.27
C GLY A 126 5.36 -6.87 -4.49
N ASN A 127 6.26 -7.83 -4.30
CA ASN A 127 6.55 -8.88 -5.26
C ASN A 127 6.30 -10.24 -4.61
N LEU A 128 5.77 -11.18 -5.40
CA LEU A 128 5.50 -12.56 -5.03
C LEU A 128 6.39 -13.44 -5.90
N VAL A 129 7.16 -14.33 -5.31
CA VAL A 129 7.94 -15.32 -6.04
C VAL A 129 7.18 -16.64 -5.99
N ILE A 130 6.73 -17.09 -7.17
CA ILE A 130 6.00 -18.36 -7.31
C ILE A 130 6.85 -19.41 -8.01
N GLU A 131 6.56 -20.65 -7.71
CA GLU A 131 7.21 -21.81 -8.32
C GLU A 131 6.23 -22.98 -8.46
N PHE A 132 6.60 -23.96 -9.29
CA PHE A 132 5.88 -25.23 -9.34
C PHE A 132 6.35 -26.17 -8.24
N ARG A 133 5.42 -26.62 -7.39
CA ARG A 133 5.67 -27.69 -6.41
C ARG A 133 5.25 -29.06 -6.94
N ASP A 134 4.11 -29.10 -7.62
CA ASP A 134 3.58 -30.31 -8.24
C ASP A 134 3.00 -29.99 -9.62
N TYR A 135 3.83 -30.12 -10.63
CA TYR A 135 3.46 -29.95 -12.04
C TYR A 135 2.44 -30.99 -12.51
N GLN A 136 2.34 -32.18 -11.88
CA GLN A 136 1.34 -33.18 -12.27
C GLN A 136 -0.05 -32.76 -11.81
N THR A 137 -0.17 -32.31 -10.56
CA THR A 137 -1.42 -31.76 -10.04
C THR A 137 -1.88 -30.55 -10.85
N PHE A 138 -0.96 -29.65 -11.20
CA PHE A 138 -1.28 -28.51 -12.07
C PHE A 138 -1.79 -28.95 -13.44
N ILE A 139 -1.05 -29.84 -14.13
CA ILE A 139 -1.46 -30.34 -15.46
C ILE A 139 -2.81 -31.05 -15.37
N ASN A 140 -3.06 -31.90 -14.37
CA ASN A 140 -4.35 -32.60 -14.27
C ASN A 140 -5.53 -31.62 -14.09
N LYS A 141 -5.31 -30.46 -13.46
CA LYS A 141 -6.34 -29.43 -13.27
C LYS A 141 -6.50 -28.49 -14.47
N VAL A 142 -5.43 -28.27 -15.25
CA VAL A 142 -5.38 -27.25 -16.32
C VAL A 142 -5.39 -27.85 -17.73
N ALA A 143 -4.96 -29.11 -17.89
CA ALA A 143 -4.88 -29.80 -19.17
C ALA A 143 -6.25 -29.82 -19.86
N GLY A 144 -6.25 -29.51 -21.15
CA GLY A 144 -7.44 -29.50 -21.99
C GLY A 144 -8.19 -28.16 -22.05
N VAL A 145 -7.89 -27.19 -21.17
CA VAL A 145 -8.53 -25.87 -21.21
C VAL A 145 -7.80 -24.90 -22.14
N LYS A 146 -6.47 -24.80 -22.01
CA LYS A 146 -5.63 -23.90 -22.82
C LYS A 146 -4.39 -24.61 -23.35
N ALA A 147 -3.87 -24.14 -24.49
CA ALA A 147 -2.61 -24.61 -25.05
C ALA A 147 -1.39 -23.96 -24.37
N THR A 148 -1.54 -22.76 -23.84
CA THR A 148 -0.50 -22.05 -23.08
C THR A 148 -1.15 -21.46 -21.84
N TYR A 149 -0.43 -21.47 -20.73
CA TYR A 149 -0.86 -20.85 -19.48
C TYR A 149 0.22 -19.89 -19.00
N SER A 150 -0.13 -18.63 -18.80
CA SER A 150 0.79 -17.59 -18.36
C SER A 150 0.60 -17.25 -16.89
N LEU A 151 1.55 -16.50 -16.34
CA LEU A 151 1.50 -15.94 -15.01
C LEU A 151 0.25 -15.06 -14.81
N GLU A 152 -0.14 -14.31 -15.84
CA GLU A 152 -1.35 -13.47 -15.84
C GLU A 152 -2.62 -14.27 -15.56
N ASP A 153 -2.71 -15.49 -16.12
CA ASP A 153 -3.87 -16.36 -15.92
C ASP A 153 -4.00 -16.85 -14.46
N VAL A 154 -2.86 -17.08 -13.77
CA VAL A 154 -2.87 -17.40 -12.33
C VAL A 154 -3.03 -16.13 -11.49
N ALA A 155 -2.51 -15.00 -11.97
CA ALA A 155 -2.42 -13.76 -11.20
C ALA A 155 -3.80 -13.33 -10.69
N ASP A 156 -4.84 -13.38 -11.52
CA ASP A 156 -6.18 -13.00 -11.07
C ASP A 156 -6.71 -13.85 -9.91
N ARG A 157 -6.36 -15.14 -9.89
CA ARG A 157 -6.68 -16.05 -8.78
C ARG A 157 -5.88 -15.70 -7.54
N ILE A 158 -4.55 -15.55 -7.68
CA ILE A 158 -3.66 -15.18 -6.57
C ILE A 158 -4.11 -13.85 -5.95
N MET A 159 -4.40 -12.84 -6.76
CA MET A 159 -4.82 -11.51 -6.29
C MET A 159 -6.21 -11.54 -5.62
N GLY A 160 -7.05 -12.53 -5.95
CA GLY A 160 -8.33 -12.77 -5.27
C GLY A 160 -8.14 -13.16 -3.81
N GLU A 161 -7.22 -14.08 -3.54
CA GLU A 161 -6.92 -14.60 -2.19
C GLU A 161 -5.94 -13.71 -1.42
N LEU A 162 -5.12 -12.93 -2.11
CA LEU A 162 -4.11 -12.08 -1.50
C LEU A 162 -4.70 -11.02 -0.56
N ASN A 163 -5.81 -10.40 -0.97
CA ASN A 163 -6.43 -9.31 -0.22
C ASN A 163 -6.87 -9.72 1.21
N PRO A 164 -7.64 -10.80 1.41
CA PRO A 164 -8.00 -11.28 2.74
C PRO A 164 -6.78 -11.74 3.55
N VAL A 165 -5.83 -12.46 2.93
CA VAL A 165 -4.60 -12.92 3.62
C VAL A 165 -3.77 -11.74 4.14
N VAL A 166 -3.56 -10.70 3.34
CA VAL A 166 -2.82 -9.51 3.76
C VAL A 166 -3.58 -8.76 4.86
N ALA A 167 -4.91 -8.66 4.75
CA ALA A 167 -5.74 -8.03 5.79
C ALA A 167 -5.64 -8.77 7.13
N GLU A 168 -5.74 -10.11 7.10
CA GLU A 168 -5.60 -10.94 8.29
C GLU A 168 -4.20 -10.85 8.89
N ALA A 169 -3.15 -10.92 8.09
CA ALA A 169 -1.78 -10.78 8.56
C ALA A 169 -1.54 -9.43 9.27
N ILE A 170 -2.09 -8.34 8.71
CA ILE A 170 -1.97 -6.99 9.26
C ILE A 170 -2.81 -6.82 10.53
N LEU A 171 -4.07 -7.26 10.52
CA LEU A 171 -5.02 -7.04 11.62
C LEU A 171 -4.83 -8.03 12.77
N GLY A 172 -4.50 -9.29 12.48
CA GLY A 172 -4.22 -10.33 13.45
C GLY A 172 -2.85 -10.18 14.12
N GLY A 173 -1.88 -9.57 13.44
CA GLY A 173 -0.54 -9.36 13.97
C GLY A 173 -0.40 -8.18 14.94
N GLN A 174 -1.27 -7.17 14.89
CA GLN A 174 -1.06 -5.90 15.59
C GLN A 174 -2.35 -5.27 16.13
N GLN A 175 -2.60 -5.46 17.43
CA GLN A 175 -3.52 -4.60 18.17
C GLN A 175 -2.85 -3.25 18.46
N GLN A 176 -3.51 -2.16 18.07
CA GLN A 176 -3.22 -0.77 18.44
C GLN A 176 -1.95 -0.16 17.84
N MET A 177 -1.93 -0.01 16.52
CA MET A 177 -1.00 0.90 15.86
C MET A 177 -1.44 2.34 16.12
N GLY A 178 -0.55 3.24 16.55
CA GLY A 178 -0.83 4.69 16.59
C GLY A 178 -0.81 5.32 15.20
N LEU A 179 -0.76 6.66 15.11
CA LEU A 179 -0.65 7.42 13.85
C LEU A 179 0.56 6.98 12.99
N ASN A 180 1.56 6.33 13.60
CA ASN A 180 2.74 5.73 12.99
C ASN A 180 2.50 4.31 12.43
N ALA A 181 1.26 3.96 12.08
CA ALA A 181 0.91 2.63 11.58
C ALA A 181 1.85 2.15 10.44
N LEU A 182 2.19 3.03 9.47
CA LEU A 182 3.15 2.66 8.42
C LEU A 182 4.53 2.30 8.95
N VAL A 183 5.04 3.01 9.96
CA VAL A 183 6.37 2.73 10.54
C VAL A 183 6.35 1.36 11.22
N GLY A 184 5.29 1.05 11.97
CA GLY A 184 5.12 -0.26 12.59
C GLY A 184 5.01 -1.39 11.55
N LEU A 185 4.28 -1.15 10.46
CA LEU A 185 4.16 -2.10 9.35
C LEU A 185 5.49 -2.31 8.63
N GLN A 186 6.25 -1.24 8.40
CA GLN A 186 7.57 -1.31 7.79
C GLN A 186 8.57 -2.07 8.67
N GLN A 187 8.55 -1.86 9.99
CA GLN A 187 9.42 -2.58 10.93
C GLN A 187 9.11 -4.08 10.96
N ASN A 188 7.84 -4.46 10.77
CA ASN A 188 7.38 -5.84 10.80
C ASN A 188 7.15 -6.46 9.41
N SER A 189 7.55 -5.78 8.33
CA SER A 189 7.26 -6.20 6.95
C SER A 189 7.72 -7.62 6.63
N ARG A 190 8.89 -8.04 7.14
CA ARG A 190 9.39 -9.42 6.98
C ARG A 190 8.53 -10.46 7.69
N LYS A 191 7.99 -10.15 8.87
CA LYS A 191 7.10 -11.07 9.60
C LYS A 191 5.76 -11.19 8.89
N LEU A 192 5.23 -10.07 8.42
CA LEU A 192 4.01 -10.03 7.61
C LEU A 192 4.18 -10.81 6.30
N GLY A 193 5.30 -10.60 5.58
CA GLY A 193 5.62 -11.34 4.37
C GLY A 193 5.62 -12.85 4.59
N LYS A 194 6.21 -13.34 5.68
CA LYS A 194 6.17 -14.77 6.04
C LYS A 194 4.76 -15.28 6.33
N ALA A 195 3.96 -14.53 7.08
CA ALA A 195 2.57 -14.93 7.35
C ALA A 195 1.74 -15.00 6.06
N ILE A 196 1.91 -14.01 5.17
CA ILE A 196 1.26 -14.00 3.85
C ILE A 196 1.74 -15.17 3.00
N GLN A 197 3.04 -15.45 3.01
CA GLN A 197 3.63 -16.57 2.30
C GLN A 197 3.02 -17.90 2.75
N GLU A 198 3.01 -18.17 4.05
CA GLU A 198 2.50 -19.44 4.61
C GLU A 198 1.04 -19.69 4.23
N GLU A 199 0.20 -18.66 4.22
CA GLU A 199 -1.21 -18.82 3.89
C GLU A 199 -1.45 -18.96 2.39
N LEU A 200 -0.81 -18.12 1.57
CA LEU A 200 -0.90 -18.25 0.11
C LEU A 200 -0.33 -19.58 -0.40
N ASP A 201 0.73 -20.07 0.24
CA ASP A 201 1.34 -21.34 -0.13
C ASP A 201 0.39 -22.52 0.08
N LYS A 202 -0.44 -22.49 1.14
CA LYS A 202 -1.52 -23.49 1.34
C LYS A 202 -2.56 -23.42 0.23
N GLU A 203 -3.07 -22.23 -0.06
CA GLU A 203 -4.10 -22.02 -1.09
C GLU A 203 -3.63 -22.43 -2.50
N LEU A 204 -2.35 -22.19 -2.81
CA LEU A 204 -1.77 -22.54 -4.11
C LEU A 204 -1.32 -23.99 -4.22
N SER A 205 -1.03 -24.66 -3.10
CA SER A 205 -0.59 -26.06 -3.07
C SER A 205 -1.59 -27.00 -3.73
N ASP A 206 -2.89 -26.74 -3.55
CA ASP A 206 -3.96 -27.50 -4.20
C ASP A 206 -3.83 -27.46 -5.72
N PHE A 207 -3.34 -26.38 -6.30
CA PHE A 207 -3.14 -26.23 -7.74
C PHE A 207 -1.77 -26.70 -8.22
N GLY A 208 -0.92 -27.20 -7.33
CA GLY A 208 0.45 -27.61 -7.66
C GLY A 208 1.45 -26.45 -7.78
N LEU A 209 1.04 -25.25 -7.37
CA LEU A 209 1.91 -24.06 -7.27
C LEU A 209 2.32 -23.84 -5.81
N GLY A 210 3.42 -23.12 -5.61
CA GLY A 210 3.88 -22.72 -4.28
C GLY A 210 4.38 -21.28 -4.28
N VAL A 211 4.51 -20.74 -3.07
CA VAL A 211 5.09 -19.41 -2.85
C VAL A 211 6.46 -19.56 -2.20
N ALA A 212 7.50 -19.24 -2.97
CA ALA A 212 8.89 -19.29 -2.51
C ALA A 212 9.24 -18.09 -1.61
N ASP A 213 8.74 -16.90 -1.95
CA ASP A 213 8.97 -15.68 -1.17
C ASP A 213 7.87 -14.63 -1.38
N VAL A 214 7.64 -13.79 -0.37
CA VAL A 214 6.76 -12.62 -0.43
C VAL A 214 7.53 -11.41 0.07
N ASN A 215 7.80 -10.48 -0.83
CA ASN A 215 8.45 -9.22 -0.48
C ASN A 215 7.42 -8.08 -0.48
N ILE A 216 7.33 -7.35 0.63
CA ILE A 216 6.52 -6.13 0.74
C ILE A 216 7.42 -4.93 0.43
N LEU A 217 7.12 -4.22 -0.65
CA LEU A 217 7.91 -3.08 -1.10
C LEU A 217 7.49 -1.78 -0.44
N ALA A 218 6.18 -1.53 -0.34
CA ALA A 218 5.68 -0.30 0.23
C ALA A 218 4.29 -0.46 0.86
N PHE A 219 4.05 0.39 1.87
CA PHE A 219 2.74 0.67 2.42
C PHE A 219 2.40 2.12 2.09
N ASN A 220 1.16 2.38 1.68
CA ASN A 220 0.76 3.69 1.17
C ASN A 220 -0.59 4.12 1.75
N TYR A 221 -0.67 5.42 2.05
CA TYR A 221 -1.92 6.08 2.41
C TYR A 221 -2.62 6.63 1.16
N PRO A 222 -3.94 6.86 1.20
CA PRO A 222 -4.60 7.75 0.26
C PRO A 222 -3.92 9.12 0.23
N PRO A 223 -3.89 9.82 -0.91
CA PRO A 223 -3.31 11.16 -1.01
C PRO A 223 -3.85 12.15 0.04
N GLU A 224 -5.13 12.02 0.40
CA GLU A 224 -5.78 12.87 1.40
C GLU A 224 -5.25 12.62 2.82
N VAL A 225 -5.15 11.35 3.21
CA VAL A 225 -4.60 10.93 4.52
C VAL A 225 -3.10 11.19 4.58
N GLN A 226 -2.39 10.99 3.46
CA GLN A 226 -0.96 11.25 3.36
C GLN A 226 -0.63 12.72 3.64
N LYS A 227 -1.37 13.67 3.05
CA LYS A 227 -1.21 15.11 3.32
C LYS A 227 -1.45 15.47 4.78
N MET A 228 -2.45 14.84 5.41
CA MET A 228 -2.73 15.07 6.84
C MET A 228 -1.61 14.50 7.71
N ALA A 229 -1.13 13.29 7.41
CA ALA A 229 -0.03 12.65 8.12
C ALA A 229 1.27 13.48 8.00
N GLU A 230 1.59 13.97 6.80
CA GLU A 230 2.73 14.86 6.54
C GLU A 230 2.62 16.17 7.33
N LYS A 231 1.42 16.76 7.38
CA LYS A 231 1.18 17.99 8.15
C LYS A 231 1.36 17.76 9.65
N VAL A 232 0.84 16.66 10.20
CA VAL A 232 1.02 16.30 11.61
C VAL A 232 2.49 16.01 11.91
N ALA A 233 3.19 15.30 11.04
CA ALA A 233 4.62 15.08 11.16
C ALA A 233 5.39 16.41 11.17
N ALA A 234 5.12 17.31 10.23
CA ALA A 234 5.72 18.64 10.19
C ALA A 234 5.44 19.44 11.47
N GLN A 235 4.23 19.38 12.01
CA GLN A 235 3.89 20.02 13.29
C GLN A 235 4.65 19.41 14.48
N SER A 236 4.88 18.10 14.48
CA SER A 236 5.70 17.44 15.50
C SER A 236 7.17 17.87 15.47
N PHE A 237 7.72 18.17 14.28
CA PHE A 237 9.05 18.79 14.16
C PHE A 237 9.08 20.25 14.67
N VAL A 238 7.97 20.97 14.56
CA VAL A 238 7.84 22.39 14.95
C VAL A 238 7.54 22.56 16.45
N THR A 239 7.19 21.49 17.17
CA THR A 239 6.90 21.54 18.62
C THR A 239 8.15 21.91 19.44
N ASP A 240 9.32 21.73 18.87
CA ASP A 240 10.61 22.15 19.42
C ASP A 240 11.00 23.50 18.77
N MET A 241 10.39 24.62 19.21
CA MET A 241 10.65 25.95 18.62
C MET A 241 12.15 26.32 18.61
N GLY A 242 12.95 25.75 19.51
CA GLY A 242 14.41 25.88 19.52
C GLY A 242 15.09 25.20 18.33
N LYS A 243 14.59 24.03 17.89
CA LYS A 243 15.07 23.34 16.69
C LYS A 243 14.67 24.06 15.41
N TYR A 244 13.47 24.64 15.35
CA TYR A 244 13.07 25.38 14.15
C TYR A 244 13.96 26.61 13.93
N THR A 245 14.29 27.36 15.00
CA THR A 245 15.26 28.47 14.92
C THR A 245 16.66 27.99 14.56
N SER A 246 17.12 26.85 15.10
CA SER A 246 18.45 26.34 14.75
C SER A 246 18.53 25.76 13.35
N VAL A 247 17.46 25.12 12.87
CA VAL A 247 17.38 24.54 11.52
C VAL A 247 17.22 25.65 10.48
N SER A 248 16.36 26.64 10.71
CA SER A 248 16.25 27.81 9.81
C SER A 248 17.52 28.66 9.79
N MET A 249 18.20 28.83 10.93
CA MET A 249 19.54 29.44 10.97
C MET A 249 20.59 28.58 10.26
N ALA A 250 20.57 27.25 10.45
CA ALA A 250 21.50 26.34 9.78
C ALA A 250 21.29 26.33 8.26
N ASP A 251 20.04 26.26 7.77
CA ASP A 251 19.71 26.36 6.33
C ASP A 251 20.15 27.71 5.74
N SER A 252 20.02 28.79 6.50
CA SER A 252 20.49 30.12 6.09
C SER A 252 22.02 30.25 6.05
N MET A 253 22.73 29.39 6.79
CA MET A 253 24.20 29.30 6.80
C MET A 253 24.75 28.26 5.81
N SER A 254 23.97 27.22 5.47
CA SER A 254 24.39 26.11 4.62
C SER A 254 24.06 26.29 3.14
N THR A 255 23.55 27.45 2.73
CA THR A 255 23.32 27.79 1.32
C THR A 255 24.46 28.69 0.81
N PRO A 256 25.53 28.15 0.19
CA PRO A 256 26.62 28.96 -0.33
C PRO A 256 26.22 29.43 -1.73
N GLY A 257 26.02 30.74 -1.91
CA GLY A 257 25.94 31.35 -3.24
C GLY A 257 24.72 32.21 -3.57
N SER A 258 23.78 32.48 -2.65
CA SER A 258 22.77 33.51 -2.93
C SER A 258 23.37 34.91 -2.70
N ALA A 259 23.81 35.54 -3.78
CA ALA A 259 24.38 36.90 -3.83
C ALA A 259 23.44 38.04 -3.37
N GLY A 260 22.34 37.72 -2.66
CA GLY A 260 21.46 38.67 -1.97
C GLY A 260 21.57 38.66 -0.44
N SER A 261 22.30 37.70 0.16
CA SER A 261 22.27 37.48 1.62
C SER A 261 23.27 38.32 2.43
N ALA A 262 24.21 39.02 1.78
CA ALA A 262 25.10 39.96 2.48
C ALA A 262 24.39 41.28 2.83
N ALA A 263 23.39 41.67 2.03
CA ALA A 263 22.53 42.81 2.33
C ALA A 263 21.47 42.46 3.40
N ALA A 264 20.97 41.22 3.42
CA ALA A 264 19.98 40.76 4.39
C ALA A 264 20.57 40.54 5.81
N SER A 265 21.82 40.09 5.91
CA SER A 265 22.52 39.95 7.20
C SER A 265 22.89 41.29 7.82
N GLY A 266 23.27 42.29 7.00
CA GLY A 266 23.47 43.67 7.45
C GLY A 266 22.16 44.35 7.90
N MET A 267 21.04 44.07 7.22
CA MET A 267 19.73 44.63 7.57
C MET A 267 19.12 43.96 8.81
N GLY A 268 19.31 42.65 9.00
CA GLY A 268 18.88 41.92 10.20
C GLY A 268 19.66 42.32 11.45
N MET A 269 20.96 42.60 11.33
CA MET A 269 21.79 43.08 12.44
C MET A 269 21.51 44.56 12.76
N ALA A 270 21.28 45.41 11.75
CA ALA A 270 20.86 46.80 11.95
C ALA A 270 19.47 46.93 12.57
N MET A 271 18.51 46.11 12.12
CA MET A 271 17.17 46.04 12.70
C MET A 271 17.19 45.44 14.12
N GLY A 272 18.05 44.46 14.37
CA GLY A 272 18.28 43.89 15.71
C GLY A 272 18.88 44.89 16.70
N MET A 273 19.79 45.75 16.25
CA MET A 273 20.42 46.78 17.09
C MET A 273 19.46 47.96 17.37
N GLN A 274 18.58 48.29 16.41
CA GLN A 274 17.51 49.28 16.61
C GLN A 274 16.40 48.75 17.54
N MET A 275 16.08 47.46 17.46
CA MET A 275 15.12 46.81 18.37
C MET A 275 15.71 46.62 19.77
N ALA A 276 17.02 46.34 19.89
CA ALA A 276 17.73 46.30 21.17
C ALA A 276 17.81 47.68 21.84
N ALA A 277 18.02 48.76 21.08
CA ALA A 277 17.97 50.13 21.60
C ALA A 277 16.56 50.51 22.09
N GLN A 278 15.50 50.03 21.41
CA GLN A 278 14.12 50.21 21.83
C GLN A 278 13.75 49.38 23.07
N MET A 279 14.37 48.21 23.24
CA MET A 279 14.18 47.37 24.43
C MET A 279 14.91 47.90 25.67
N MET A 280 16.08 48.53 25.50
CA MET A 280 16.85 49.11 26.60
C MET A 280 16.28 50.45 27.10
N GLY A 281 15.48 51.14 26.27
CA GLY A 281 14.71 52.32 26.67
C GLY A 281 13.46 52.01 27.52
N GLN A 282 12.99 50.76 27.54
CA GLN A 282 11.77 50.35 28.25
C GLN A 282 12.05 49.83 29.67
N MET A 283 13.31 49.79 30.11
CA MET A 283 13.70 49.30 31.45
C MET A 283 13.81 50.43 32.51
N GLY A 284 13.55 51.68 32.13
CA GLY A 284 13.73 52.88 32.99
C GLY A 284 12.46 53.56 33.49
N GLN A 285 11.26 53.06 33.19
CA GLN A 285 10.02 53.68 33.64
C GLN A 285 9.03 52.70 34.30
N MET A 286 8.64 53.11 35.51
CA MET A 286 7.36 52.83 36.16
C MET A 286 7.17 51.48 36.87
N THR A 287 7.63 51.50 38.11
CA THR A 287 6.79 51.26 39.30
C THR A 287 5.29 51.58 39.12
N GLN A 288 4.46 50.66 39.67
CA GLN A 288 3.02 50.71 40.04
C GLN A 288 1.97 50.05 39.09
N PRO A 289 0.83 49.55 39.62
CA PRO A 289 0.45 48.14 39.57
C PRO A 289 -0.62 47.82 38.52
N GLN A 290 -0.53 46.61 37.96
CA GLN A 290 -1.32 46.16 36.81
C GLN A 290 -2.65 45.53 37.24
N ALA A 291 -3.73 46.24 36.92
CA ALA A 291 -5.10 45.72 36.92
C ALA A 291 -5.34 44.86 35.68
N ALA A 292 -5.96 43.69 35.88
CA ALA A 292 -6.32 42.73 34.84
C ALA A 292 -7.44 43.27 33.94
N GLN A 293 -7.27 43.13 32.62
CA GLN A 293 -8.34 43.32 31.64
C GLN A 293 -8.94 41.98 31.18
N PRO A 294 -10.23 41.96 30.81
CA PRO A 294 -11.05 40.75 30.77
C PRO A 294 -11.11 40.12 29.37
N GLN A 295 -10.96 38.81 29.33
CA GLN A 295 -11.24 37.98 28.16
C GLN A 295 -12.77 37.88 27.97
N GLN A 296 -13.28 38.40 26.84
CA GLN A 296 -14.70 38.37 26.51
C GLN A 296 -15.20 36.94 26.34
N ALA A 297 -16.13 36.53 27.22
CA ALA A 297 -16.81 35.26 27.15
C ALA A 297 -17.90 35.28 26.07
N ALA A 298 -17.97 34.23 25.25
CA ALA A 298 -18.92 34.12 24.14
C ALA A 298 -20.37 33.89 24.61
N CYS A 299 -20.57 33.31 25.80
CA CYS A 299 -21.90 33.17 26.41
C CYS A 299 -21.79 32.90 27.92
N VAL A 300 -22.78 33.37 28.68
CA VAL A 300 -22.82 33.25 30.15
C VAL A 300 -24.09 32.53 30.58
N CYS A 301 -23.95 31.55 31.47
CA CYS A 301 -25.08 30.81 32.02
C CYS A 301 -25.88 31.69 32.99
N ALA A 302 -27.14 31.96 32.68
CA ALA A 302 -28.02 32.75 33.54
C ALA A 302 -28.32 32.10 34.90
N SER A 303 -28.15 30.78 35.04
CA SER A 303 -28.50 30.07 36.28
C SER A 303 -27.34 29.89 37.26
N CYS A 304 -26.08 29.92 36.81
CA CYS A 304 -24.91 29.69 37.68
C CYS A 304 -23.76 30.67 37.44
N GLY A 305 -23.87 31.57 36.48
CA GLY A 305 -22.85 32.58 36.19
C GLY A 305 -21.62 32.05 35.45
N TYR A 306 -21.58 30.75 35.08
CA TYR A 306 -20.47 30.20 34.33
C TYR A 306 -20.33 30.85 32.95
N ALA A 307 -19.15 31.42 32.68
CA ALA A 307 -18.80 32.09 31.45
C ALA A 307 -17.99 31.13 30.55
N SER A 308 -18.56 30.75 29.41
CA SER A 308 -17.90 29.85 28.46
C SER A 308 -17.16 30.65 27.38
N PRO A 309 -15.91 30.30 27.06
CA PRO A 309 -15.19 30.92 25.94
C PRO A 309 -15.75 30.49 24.56
N THR A 310 -16.58 29.44 24.50
CA THR A 310 -17.21 28.94 23.27
C THR A 310 -18.74 28.86 23.42
N GLN A 311 -19.48 29.06 22.32
CA GLN A 311 -20.95 29.03 22.31
C GLN A 311 -21.47 27.60 22.46
N VAL A 312 -21.86 27.22 23.69
CA VAL A 312 -22.40 25.90 24.03
C VAL A 312 -23.90 25.98 24.29
N LYS A 313 -24.67 24.98 23.87
CA LYS A 313 -26.15 24.96 24.03
C LYS A 313 -26.59 24.69 25.48
N PHE A 314 -25.80 23.93 26.23
CA PHE A 314 -26.06 23.58 27.63
C PHE A 314 -24.82 23.89 28.46
N CYS A 315 -25.03 24.37 29.69
CA CYS A 315 -23.93 24.72 30.58
C CYS A 315 -23.18 23.46 31.05
N PRO A 316 -21.85 23.37 30.87
CA PRO A 316 -21.07 22.20 31.29
C PRO A 316 -20.96 22.04 32.82
N GLN A 317 -21.31 23.06 33.60
CA GLN A 317 -21.29 23.02 35.06
C GLN A 317 -22.64 22.64 35.69
N CYS A 318 -23.78 22.99 35.06
CA CYS A 318 -25.09 22.79 35.69
C CYS A 318 -26.17 22.17 34.78
N GLY A 319 -25.84 21.86 33.52
CA GLY A 319 -26.73 21.16 32.58
C GLY A 319 -27.91 21.97 32.03
N LYS A 320 -28.12 23.21 32.47
CA LYS A 320 -29.22 24.06 32.00
C LYS A 320 -28.91 24.75 30.67
N PRO A 321 -29.92 25.05 29.82
CA PRO A 321 -29.72 25.69 28.53
C PRO A 321 -29.10 27.08 28.69
N MET A 322 -28.11 27.37 27.84
CA MET A 322 -27.45 28.68 27.80
C MET A 322 -28.31 29.66 27.02
N GLY A 323 -28.61 30.83 27.60
CA GLY A 323 -29.34 31.89 26.90
C GLY A 323 -28.51 32.42 25.74
N GLN A 324 -29.07 32.43 24.53
CA GLN A 324 -28.41 33.05 23.38
C GLN A 324 -28.27 34.56 23.62
N PRO A 325 -27.09 35.17 23.40
CA PRO A 325 -26.97 36.61 23.40
C PRO A 325 -27.77 37.16 22.21
N GLN A 326 -28.87 37.87 22.49
CA GLN A 326 -29.59 38.65 21.49
C GLN A 326 -28.69 39.81 21.03
N PRO A 327 -28.51 40.03 19.71
CA PRO A 327 -27.69 41.13 19.24
C PRO A 327 -28.29 42.46 19.67
N ALA A 328 -27.46 43.31 20.28
CA ALA A 328 -27.79 44.69 20.61
C ALA A 328 -28.00 45.46 19.29
N GLY A 329 -29.25 45.55 18.84
CA GLY A 329 -29.63 46.47 17.79
C GLY A 329 -29.34 47.90 18.23
N ASP A 330 -28.81 48.71 17.32
CA ASP A 330 -28.47 50.10 17.57
C ASP A 330 -29.71 50.87 18.11
N ARG A 331 -29.59 51.50 19.28
CA ARG A 331 -30.65 52.32 19.91
C ARG A 331 -30.36 53.79 19.70
N PHE A 332 -31.39 54.63 19.57
CA PHE A 332 -31.20 56.05 19.29
C PHE A 332 -31.07 56.86 20.59
N CYS A 333 -30.04 57.70 20.69
CA CYS A 333 -29.91 58.66 21.79
C CYS A 333 -30.63 59.97 21.41
N PRO A 334 -31.73 60.36 22.09
CA PRO A 334 -32.47 61.59 21.77
C PRO A 334 -31.69 62.87 22.06
N ASN A 335 -30.71 62.82 22.97
CA ASN A 335 -29.90 63.98 23.34
C ASN A 335 -28.74 64.23 22.34
N CYS A 336 -27.95 63.19 22.05
CA CYS A 336 -26.81 63.30 21.12
C CYS A 336 -27.17 63.05 19.65
N ARG A 337 -28.41 62.61 19.37
CA ARG A 337 -28.94 62.25 18.04
C ARG A 337 -28.06 61.26 17.28
N LYS A 338 -27.50 60.27 17.99
CA LYS A 338 -26.66 59.21 17.42
C LYS A 338 -27.19 57.83 17.81
N MET A 339 -26.95 56.88 16.93
CA MET A 339 -27.20 55.46 17.17
C MET A 339 -26.08 54.91 18.05
N VAL A 340 -26.42 54.22 19.14
CA VAL A 340 -25.47 53.68 20.11
C VAL A 340 -25.87 52.28 20.56
N ALA A 341 -24.87 51.42 20.78
CA ALA A 341 -25.07 50.07 21.27
C ALA A 341 -25.12 50.08 22.81
N GLY A 342 -26.32 50.05 23.38
CA GLY A 342 -26.52 50.00 24.84
C GLY A 342 -27.78 50.74 25.30
N LYS A 343 -28.24 50.47 26.53
CA LYS A 343 -29.42 51.13 27.13
C LYS A 343 -29.18 52.60 27.53
N PHE A 344 -27.93 53.02 27.60
CA PHE A 344 -27.51 54.39 27.96
C PHE A 344 -26.44 54.86 26.98
N CYS A 345 -26.49 56.14 26.62
CA CYS A 345 -25.55 56.74 25.69
C CYS A 345 -24.17 56.91 26.36
N PRO A 346 -23.07 56.41 25.76
CA PRO A 346 -21.73 56.53 26.34
C PRO A 346 -21.23 57.98 26.39
N ASP A 347 -21.73 58.85 25.51
CA ASP A 347 -21.26 60.24 25.44
C ASP A 347 -21.96 61.18 26.45
N CYS A 348 -23.19 60.88 26.86
CA CYS A 348 -24.00 61.79 27.68
C CYS A 348 -24.81 61.12 28.80
N GLY A 349 -24.74 59.80 28.94
CA GLY A 349 -25.44 59.04 29.99
C GLY A 349 -26.96 58.97 29.86
N THR A 350 -27.57 59.58 28.84
CA THR A 350 -29.02 59.59 28.65
C THR A 350 -29.51 58.20 28.21
N PRO A 351 -30.64 57.68 28.74
CA PRO A 351 -31.21 56.41 28.29
C PRO A 351 -31.59 56.47 26.81
N THR A 352 -31.28 55.39 26.09
CA THR A 352 -31.48 55.28 24.64
C THR A 352 -32.83 54.64 24.35
N VAL A 353 -33.52 55.13 23.32
CA VAL A 353 -34.83 54.63 22.91
C VAL A 353 -34.71 53.59 21.82
#